data_AF-A0A942M552-F1
#
_entry.id   AF-A0A942M552-F1
#
_cell.length_a   1.000
_cell.length_b   1.000
_cell.length_c   1.000
_cell.angle_alpha   90.00
_cell.angle_beta   90.00
_cell.angle_gamma   90.00
#
_symmetry.space_group_name_H-M   'P 1'
#
loop_
_entity.id
_entity.type
_entity.pdbx_description
1 polymer ?
#
loop_
_entity_poly.entity_id
_entity_poly.type
_entity_poly.pdbx_seq_one_letter_code
_entity_poly.pdbx_strand_id
1 'polypeptide(L)'
;MEIPSIIVTALVLGATAGIKGIAEQSVKDAYIALTHLIKTKYQGQINLELLEKSPDSISRQEVLREDVISSGADKDKEILIAVASLLDILTISKTSPSFPEGVSLEDVQALNIKIKDIVSEGGGIAIRHAKVKGDIQIESVVSGKKKQKKRRI
;
A
#
# COMPACT_ATOMS: atom_id res chain seq x y z
N MET A 1 14.88 1.48 -7.44
CA MET A 1 14.47 0.07 -7.63
C MET A 1 14.44 -0.20 -9.13
N GLU A 2 14.93 -1.37 -9.53
CA GLU A 2 14.89 -1.85 -10.91
C GLU A 2 13.44 -2.25 -11.28
N ILE A 3 12.98 -1.98 -12.51
CA ILE A 3 11.63 -2.33 -12.99
C ILE A 3 11.24 -3.80 -12.75
N PRO A 4 12.08 -4.81 -13.10
CA PRO A 4 11.71 -6.21 -12.86
C PRO A 4 11.53 -6.52 -11.37
N SER A 5 12.26 -5.84 -10.48
CA SER A 5 12.06 -5.97 -9.03
C SER A 5 10.72 -5.40 -8.57
N ILE A 6 10.24 -4.32 -9.20
CA ILE A 6 8.93 -3.73 -8.90
C ILE A 6 7.81 -4.71 -9.27
N ILE A 7 7.92 -5.36 -10.43
CA ILE A 7 6.94 -6.36 -10.90
C ILE A 7 6.87 -7.54 -9.93
N VAL A 8 8.01 -8.12 -9.57
CA VAL A 8 8.08 -9.22 -8.60
C VAL A 8 7.52 -8.79 -7.24
N THR A 9 7.86 -7.60 -6.77
CA THR A 9 7.36 -7.06 -5.49
C THR A 9 5.83 -6.92 -5.51
N ALA A 10 5.25 -6.40 -6.58
CA ALA A 10 3.80 -6.26 -6.72
C ALA A 10 3.08 -7.61 -6.67
N LEU A 11 3.64 -8.62 -7.36
CA LEU A 11 3.10 -9.99 -7.35
C LEU A 11 3.20 -10.62 -5.96
N VAL A 12 4.33 -10.48 -5.27
CA VAL A 12 4.50 -10.97 -3.88
C VAL A 12 3.51 -10.33 -2.94
N LEU A 13 3.35 -9.00 -3.00
CA LEU A 13 2.41 -8.27 -2.16
C LEU A 13 0.96 -8.66 -2.46
N GLY A 14 0.57 -8.75 -3.74
CA GLY A 14 -0.76 -9.18 -4.16
C GLY A 14 -1.07 -10.61 -3.73
N ALA A 15 -0.14 -11.54 -3.94
CA ALA A 15 -0.27 -12.93 -3.53
C ALA A 15 -0.42 -13.03 -1.99
N THR A 16 0.44 -12.34 -1.24
CA THR A 16 0.42 -12.36 0.23
C THR A 16 -0.88 -11.76 0.78
N ALA A 17 -1.35 -10.64 0.21
CA ALA A 17 -2.58 -9.98 0.64
C ALA A 17 -3.82 -10.82 0.32
N GLY A 18 -3.85 -11.45 -0.86
CA GLY A 18 -4.92 -12.37 -1.29
C GLY A 18 -4.98 -13.63 -0.42
N ILE A 19 -3.83 -14.29 -0.21
CA ILE A 19 -3.72 -15.54 0.58
C ILE A 19 -4.12 -15.31 2.04
N LYS A 20 -3.72 -14.19 2.64
CA LYS A 20 -4.05 -13.88 4.05
C LYS A 20 -5.52 -13.50 4.24
N GLY A 21 -6.29 -13.30 3.16
CA GLY A 21 -7.69 -12.90 3.23
C GLY A 21 -7.92 -11.47 3.75
N ILE A 22 -6.85 -10.68 3.89
CA ILE A 22 -6.87 -9.28 4.38
C ILE A 22 -7.12 -8.31 3.22
N ALA A 23 -6.93 -8.77 1.98
CA ALA A 23 -7.17 -8.00 0.76
C ALA A 23 -8.66 -7.71 0.52
N GLU A 24 -8.96 -6.44 0.24
CA GLU A 24 -10.24 -6.01 -0.34
C GLU A 24 -10.47 -6.68 -1.70
N GLN A 25 -11.74 -6.77 -2.12
CA GLN A 25 -12.10 -7.43 -3.39
C GLN A 25 -11.35 -6.82 -4.58
N SER A 26 -11.17 -5.49 -4.59
CA SER A 26 -10.43 -4.77 -5.62
C SER A 26 -8.96 -5.21 -5.75
N VAL A 27 -8.30 -5.55 -4.63
CA VAL A 27 -6.93 -6.08 -4.65
C VAL A 27 -6.89 -7.47 -5.28
N LYS A 28 -7.86 -8.32 -4.94
CA LYS A 28 -7.96 -9.68 -5.51
C LYS A 28 -8.20 -9.63 -7.01
N ASP A 29 -9.13 -8.78 -7.44
CA ASP A 29 -9.48 -8.63 -8.86
C ASP A 29 -8.29 -8.10 -9.66
N ALA A 30 -7.57 -7.10 -9.14
CA ALA A 30 -6.36 -6.56 -9.77
C ALA A 30 -5.22 -7.59 -9.85
N TYR A 31 -5.02 -8.39 -8.79
CA TYR A 31 -4.03 -9.46 -8.79
C TYR A 31 -4.38 -10.56 -9.81
N ILE A 32 -5.64 -11.00 -9.86
CA ILE A 32 -6.12 -11.97 -10.85
C ILE A 32 -5.95 -11.43 -12.26
N ALA A 33 -6.29 -10.16 -12.51
CA ALA A 33 -6.12 -9.54 -13.81
C ALA A 33 -4.64 -9.50 -14.25
N LEU A 34 -3.72 -9.13 -13.35
CA LEU A 34 -2.28 -9.10 -13.64
C LEU A 34 -1.73 -10.51 -13.95
N THR A 35 -2.06 -11.50 -13.12
CA THR A 35 -1.59 -12.88 -13.32
C THR A 35 -2.16 -13.49 -14.60
N HIS A 36 -3.42 -13.20 -14.92
CA HIS A 36 -4.05 -13.62 -16.18
C HIS A 36 -3.36 -12.97 -17.38
N LEU A 37 -3.13 -11.64 -17.34
CA LEU A 37 -2.41 -10.90 -18.39
C LEU A 37 -1.03 -11.53 -18.66
N ILE A 38 -0.26 -11.81 -17.60
CA ILE A 38 1.06 -12.46 -17.70
C ILE A 38 0.94 -13.85 -18.35
N LYS A 39 0.02 -14.69 -17.87
CA LYS A 39 -0.17 -16.05 -18.40
C LYS A 39 -0.60 -16.04 -19.86
N THR A 40 -1.50 -15.15 -20.26
CA THR A 40 -1.96 -15.05 -21.65
C THR A 40 -0.86 -14.55 -22.58
N LYS A 41 -0.10 -13.53 -22.16
CA LYS A 41 0.87 -12.86 -23.03
C LYS A 41 2.19 -13.62 -23.14
N TYR A 42 2.64 -14.24 -22.05
CA TYR A 42 3.92 -14.95 -21.97
C TYR A 42 3.79 -16.47 -21.98
N GLN A 43 2.56 -17.01 -22.09
CA GLN A 43 2.27 -18.43 -22.34
C GLN A 43 3.06 -19.43 -21.46
N GLY A 44 3.33 -19.07 -20.21
CA GLY A 44 4.07 -19.92 -19.25
C GLY A 44 5.59 -19.72 -19.22
N GLN A 45 6.15 -18.77 -19.97
CA GLN A 45 7.56 -18.34 -19.82
C GLN A 45 7.84 -17.75 -18.43
N ILE A 46 6.80 -17.23 -17.76
CA ILE A 46 6.89 -16.66 -16.41
C ILE A 46 6.14 -17.58 -15.45
N ASN A 47 6.86 -18.25 -14.55
CA ASN A 47 6.24 -19.22 -13.63
C ASN A 47 5.74 -18.57 -12.34
N LEU A 48 4.48 -18.16 -12.37
CA LEU A 48 3.81 -17.54 -11.22
C LEU A 48 3.42 -18.53 -10.11
N GLU A 49 3.17 -19.81 -10.45
CA GLU A 49 2.71 -20.81 -9.47
C GLU A 49 3.74 -21.08 -8.38
N LEU A 50 5.02 -21.02 -8.73
CA LEU A 50 6.10 -21.19 -7.75
C LEU A 50 6.07 -20.05 -6.73
N LEU A 51 5.87 -18.81 -7.18
CA LEU A 51 5.77 -17.65 -6.29
C LEU A 51 4.52 -17.73 -5.41
N GLU A 52 3.37 -18.11 -5.98
CA GLU A 52 2.10 -18.21 -5.26
C GLU A 52 2.14 -19.22 -4.09
N LYS A 53 2.88 -20.32 -4.25
CA LYS A 53 3.06 -21.32 -3.19
C LYS A 53 3.92 -20.83 -2.03
N SER A 54 4.85 -19.91 -2.27
CA SER A 54 5.81 -19.45 -1.27
C SER A 54 6.30 -18.04 -1.60
N PRO A 55 5.45 -17.01 -1.39
CA PRO A 55 5.75 -15.63 -1.79
C PRO A 55 6.93 -15.03 -1.02
N ASP A 56 7.20 -15.51 0.20
CA ASP A 56 8.33 -15.05 1.03
C ASP A 56 9.69 -15.68 0.65
N SER A 57 9.73 -16.60 -0.32
CA SER A 57 10.98 -17.27 -0.72
C SER A 57 11.82 -16.39 -1.65
N ILE A 58 12.95 -15.89 -1.14
CA ILE A 58 13.90 -15.06 -1.91
C ILE A 58 14.34 -15.76 -3.20
N SER A 59 14.67 -17.05 -3.15
CA SER A 59 15.09 -17.81 -4.33
C SER A 59 14.01 -17.87 -5.42
N ARG A 60 12.73 -17.95 -5.05
CA ARG A 60 11.62 -17.96 -6.01
C ARG A 60 11.35 -16.58 -6.60
N GLN A 61 11.52 -15.54 -5.80
CA GLN A 61 11.47 -14.16 -6.28
C GLN A 61 12.59 -13.87 -7.28
N GLU A 62 13.79 -14.41 -7.06
CA GLU A 62 14.94 -14.26 -7.96
C GLU A 62 14.68 -14.92 -9.31
N VAL A 63 14.25 -16.19 -9.29
CA VAL A 63 13.88 -16.92 -10.52
C VAL A 63 12.81 -16.17 -11.30
N LEU A 64 11.77 -15.67 -10.61
CA LEU A 64 10.73 -14.89 -11.27
C LEU A 64 11.26 -13.57 -11.86
N ARG A 65 12.22 -12.94 -11.19
CA ARG A 65 12.87 -11.72 -11.71
C ARG A 65 13.62 -12.04 -13.00
N GLU A 66 14.36 -13.14 -13.04
CA GLU A 66 15.06 -13.61 -14.24
C GLU A 66 14.07 -13.95 -15.37
N ASP A 67 12.95 -14.60 -15.07
CA ASP A 67 11.87 -14.88 -16.03
C ASP A 67 11.28 -13.58 -16.60
N VAL A 68 11.04 -12.57 -15.76
CA VAL A 68 10.52 -11.26 -16.19
C VAL A 68 11.50 -10.53 -17.12
N ILE A 69 12.80 -10.61 -16.84
CA ILE A 69 13.84 -9.99 -17.67
C ILE A 69 13.99 -10.74 -18.99
N SER A 70 14.07 -12.07 -18.95
CA SER A 70 14.29 -12.91 -20.13
C SER A 70 13.11 -12.89 -21.10
N SER A 71 11.89 -12.78 -20.58
CA SER A 71 10.66 -12.62 -21.38
C SER A 71 10.44 -11.20 -21.90
N GLY A 72 11.17 -10.20 -21.38
CA GLY A 72 11.00 -8.79 -21.72
C GLY A 72 9.75 -8.14 -21.12
N ALA A 73 9.14 -8.78 -20.10
CA ALA A 73 7.97 -8.24 -19.40
C ALA A 73 8.26 -6.95 -18.63
N ASP A 74 9.52 -6.69 -18.31
CA ASP A 74 10.00 -5.42 -17.76
C ASP A 74 9.81 -4.22 -18.71
N LYS A 75 9.63 -4.46 -20.01
CA LYS A 75 9.46 -3.41 -21.03
C LYS A 75 8.04 -3.33 -21.57
N ASP A 76 7.16 -4.21 -21.10
CA ASP A 76 5.80 -4.31 -21.60
C ASP A 76 4.89 -3.29 -20.93
N LYS A 77 4.41 -2.32 -21.69
CA LYS A 77 3.59 -1.23 -21.16
C LYS A 77 2.31 -1.70 -20.49
N GLU A 78 1.68 -2.76 -20.98
CA GLU A 78 0.43 -3.28 -20.39
C GLU A 78 0.71 -3.91 -19.03
N ILE A 79 1.82 -4.64 -18.92
CA ILE A 79 2.28 -5.23 -17.66
C ILE A 79 2.61 -4.11 -16.66
N LEU A 80 3.35 -3.09 -17.08
CA LEU A 80 3.72 -1.97 -16.22
C LEU A 80 2.51 -1.19 -15.72
N ILE A 81 1.50 -0.97 -16.57
CA ILE A 81 0.24 -0.33 -16.17
C ILE A 81 -0.51 -1.20 -15.16
N ALA A 82 -0.63 -2.51 -15.42
CA ALA A 82 -1.32 -3.42 -14.50
C ALA A 82 -0.61 -3.53 -13.14
N VAL A 83 0.72 -3.56 -13.14
CA VAL A 83 1.56 -3.53 -11.93
C VAL A 83 1.36 -2.22 -11.17
N ALA A 84 1.38 -1.08 -11.85
CA ALA A 84 1.17 0.22 -11.23
C ALA A 84 -0.22 0.31 -10.58
N SER A 85 -1.28 -0.15 -11.28
CA SER A 85 -2.64 -0.21 -10.73
C SER A 85 -2.74 -1.10 -9.50
N LEU A 86 -2.13 -2.30 -9.52
CA LEU A 86 -2.12 -3.19 -8.36
C LEU A 86 -1.37 -2.55 -7.17
N LEU A 87 -0.21 -1.93 -7.42
CA LEU A 87 0.55 -1.25 -6.39
C LEU A 87 -0.19 -0.05 -5.81
N ASP A 88 -0.90 0.73 -6.63
CA ASP A 88 -1.71 1.85 -6.17
C ASP A 88 -2.77 1.37 -5.17
N ILE A 89 -3.56 0.34 -5.54
CA ILE A 89 -4.58 -0.24 -4.67
C ILE A 89 -3.94 -0.85 -3.41
N LEU A 90 -2.82 -1.56 -3.53
CA LEU A 90 -2.11 -2.14 -2.38
C LEU A 90 -1.49 -1.09 -1.46
N THR A 91 -1.04 0.03 -2.00
CA THR A 91 -0.53 1.15 -1.21
C THR A 91 -1.69 1.81 -0.48
N ILE A 92 -2.82 2.01 -1.15
CA ILE A 92 -4.08 2.48 -0.57
C ILE A 92 -4.56 1.54 0.55
N SER A 93 -4.44 0.21 0.42
CA SER A 93 -4.82 -0.74 1.49
C SER A 93 -3.75 -0.86 2.60
N LYS A 94 -2.46 -0.60 2.32
CA LYS A 94 -1.37 -0.58 3.34
C LYS A 94 -1.37 0.70 4.18
N THR A 95 -1.76 1.83 3.60
CA THR A 95 -2.40 2.88 4.38
C THR A 95 -3.74 2.33 4.81
N SER A 96 -3.79 1.57 5.92
CA SER A 96 -5.02 1.46 6.70
C SER A 96 -5.72 2.82 6.63
N PRO A 97 -7.02 2.91 6.31
CA PRO A 97 -7.68 4.21 6.18
C PRO A 97 -7.29 5.00 7.42
N SER A 98 -6.36 5.93 7.23
CA SER A 98 -6.05 6.93 8.21
C SER A 98 -7.33 7.71 8.13
N PHE A 99 -8.27 7.36 9.02
CA PHE A 99 -9.43 8.19 9.30
C PHE A 99 -8.91 9.61 9.24
N PRO A 100 -9.37 10.47 8.32
CA PRO A 100 -8.66 11.68 7.93
C PRO A 100 -8.04 12.31 9.16
N GLU A 101 -6.73 12.10 9.34
CA GLU A 101 -6.05 12.60 10.53
C GLU A 101 -6.08 14.11 10.37
N GLY A 102 -6.60 14.83 11.37
CA GLY A 102 -6.59 16.29 11.35
C GLY A 102 -5.16 16.81 11.21
N VAL A 103 -4.18 16.09 11.76
CA VAL A 103 -2.75 16.33 11.59
C VAL A 103 -2.00 15.00 11.55
N SER A 104 -1.22 14.75 10.49
CA SER A 104 -0.31 13.60 10.40
C SER A 104 1.14 14.09 10.29
N LEU A 105 2.00 13.63 11.19
CA LEU A 105 3.43 13.96 11.22
C LEU A 105 4.26 12.68 11.11
N GLU A 106 4.98 12.50 10.01
CA GLU A 106 5.87 11.36 9.79
C GLU A 106 7.33 11.83 9.69
N ASP A 107 8.23 11.13 10.38
CA ASP A 107 9.69 11.34 10.31
C ASP A 107 10.16 12.77 10.67
N VAL A 108 9.53 13.36 11.68
CA VAL A 108 9.82 14.74 12.11
C VAL A 108 10.99 14.78 13.10
N GLN A 109 11.99 15.62 12.83
CA GLN A 109 13.02 15.99 13.83
C GLN A 109 12.83 17.44 14.25
N ALA A 110 12.54 17.67 15.53
CA ALA A 110 12.26 19.02 16.03
C ALA A 110 12.85 19.24 17.43
N LEU A 111 13.07 20.50 17.79
CA LEU A 111 13.35 20.86 19.18
C LEU A 111 12.06 20.78 19.99
N ASN A 112 10.99 21.43 19.55
CA ASN A 112 9.69 21.41 20.24
C ASN A 112 8.57 21.25 19.22
N ILE A 113 7.46 20.62 19.61
CA ILE A 113 6.26 20.50 18.78
C ILE A 113 5.09 21.16 19.52
N LYS A 114 4.31 21.99 18.84
CA LYS A 114 3.11 22.64 19.39
C LYS A 114 1.97 22.58 18.39
N ILE A 115 0.88 21.91 18.77
CA ILE A 115 -0.30 21.69 17.95
C ILE A 115 -1.50 22.23 18.74
N LYS A 116 -2.31 23.10 18.14
CA LYS A 116 -3.50 23.68 18.77
C LYS A 116 -4.68 23.71 17.81
N ASP A 117 -5.88 23.63 18.37
CA ASP A 117 -7.15 23.92 17.68
C ASP A 117 -7.41 23.06 16.45
N ILE A 118 -7.22 21.75 16.59
CA ILE A 118 -7.44 20.78 15.51
C ILE A 118 -8.89 20.33 15.51
N VAL A 119 -9.55 20.42 14.36
CA VAL A 119 -10.90 19.86 14.15
C VAL A 119 -10.86 18.89 12.98
N SER A 120 -11.16 17.63 13.23
CA SER A 120 -11.19 16.57 12.21
C SER A 120 -12.51 15.80 12.23
N GLU A 121 -12.98 15.42 11.05
CA GLU A 121 -14.12 14.49 10.89
C GLU A 121 -13.72 13.03 11.18
N GLY A 122 -12.42 12.72 11.08
CA GLY A 122 -11.80 11.42 11.29
C GLY A 122 -10.91 11.38 12.53
N GLY A 123 -9.65 10.94 12.38
CA GLY A 123 -8.67 10.89 13.45
C GLY A 123 -8.19 12.29 13.86
N GLY A 124 -7.81 12.48 15.13
CA GLY A 124 -7.33 13.78 15.62
C GLY A 124 -5.92 14.10 15.10
N ILE A 125 -4.90 13.51 15.73
CA ILE A 125 -3.50 13.71 15.39
C ILE A 125 -2.81 12.34 15.37
N ALA A 126 -1.98 12.06 14.37
CA ALA A 126 -1.01 10.97 14.44
C ALA A 126 0.41 11.48 14.22
N ILE A 127 1.34 10.94 14.99
CA ILE A 127 2.76 11.26 14.91
C ILE A 127 3.53 9.94 14.86
N ARG A 128 4.30 9.72 13.79
CA ARG A 128 5.11 8.53 13.55
C ARG A 128 6.56 8.93 13.37
N HIS A 129 7.48 8.22 14.02
CA HIS A 129 8.93 8.45 13.92
C HIS A 129 9.39 9.89 14.24
N ALA A 130 8.75 10.57 15.19
CA ALA A 130 9.18 11.90 15.61
C ALA A 130 10.34 11.85 16.63
N LYS A 131 11.40 12.60 16.37
CA LYS A 131 12.52 12.86 17.29
C LYS A 131 12.41 14.30 17.80
N VAL A 132 11.86 14.45 19.00
CA VAL A 132 11.71 15.76 19.67
C VAL A 132 12.67 15.84 20.84
N LYS A 133 13.45 16.93 20.92
CA LYS A 133 14.45 17.12 22.00
C LYS A 133 13.89 17.82 23.24
N GLY A 134 12.87 18.64 23.07
CA GLY A 134 12.14 19.39 24.08
C GLY A 134 10.67 18.98 24.12
N ASP A 135 9.78 19.92 24.35
CA ASP A 135 8.38 19.61 24.68
C ASP A 135 7.49 19.37 23.46
N ILE A 136 6.46 18.53 23.67
CA ILE A 136 5.34 18.35 22.75
C ILE A 136 4.07 18.88 23.45
N GLN A 137 3.47 19.94 22.90
CA GLN A 137 2.25 20.57 23.41
C GLN A 137 1.10 20.34 22.42
N ILE A 138 0.01 19.73 22.89
CA ILE A 138 -1.20 19.47 22.08
C ILE A 138 -2.41 20.02 22.84
N GLU A 139 -3.14 20.95 22.23
CA GLU A 139 -4.30 21.61 22.85
C GLU A 139 -5.51 21.65 21.89
N SER A 140 -6.73 21.61 22.43
CA SER A 140 -7.98 21.80 21.68
C SER A 140 -8.17 20.89 20.46
N VAL A 141 -7.97 19.59 20.60
CA VAL A 141 -8.20 18.61 19.50
C VAL A 141 -9.62 18.05 19.58
N VAL A 142 -10.37 18.20 18.49
CA VAL A 142 -11.74 17.72 18.32
C VAL A 142 -11.77 16.79 17.10
N SER A 143 -12.08 15.51 17.32
CA SER A 143 -12.11 14.49 16.26
C SER A 143 -13.46 13.74 16.22
N GLY A 144 -13.96 13.45 15.02
CA GLY A 144 -15.19 12.70 14.76
C GLY A 144 -16.37 13.56 14.27
N LYS A 145 -17.33 12.93 13.56
CA LYS A 145 -18.56 13.60 13.09
C LYS A 145 -19.33 14.19 14.28
N LYS A 146 -19.52 15.51 14.27
CA LYS A 146 -20.42 16.23 15.21
C LYS A 146 -21.78 15.53 15.22
N LYS A 147 -22.22 15.01 16.38
CA LYS A 147 -23.64 14.66 16.59
C LYS A 147 -24.46 15.91 16.27
N GLN A 148 -25.17 15.89 15.14
CA GLN A 148 -26.06 16.94 14.73
C GLN A 148 -27.11 17.11 15.84
N LYS A 149 -27.02 18.21 16.57
CA LYS A 149 -27.96 18.57 17.63
C LYS A 149 -29.34 18.64 16.96
N LYS A 150 -30.20 17.63 17.18
CA LYS A 150 -31.62 17.69 16.79
C LYS A 150 -32.19 18.97 17.39
N ARG A 151 -32.35 20.02 16.57
CA ARG A 151 -33.26 21.12 16.89
C ARG A 151 -34.65 20.51 16.85
N ARG A 152 -35.20 20.22 18.04
CA ARG A 152 -36.64 19.99 18.19
C ARG A 152 -37.30 21.33 17.89
N ILE A 153 -38.09 21.36 16.82
CA ILE A 153 -39.11 22.36 16.57
C ILE A 153 -40.40 21.77 17.14
#